data_AF-A0A8E2JUR1-F1
#
_entry.id   AF-A0A8E2JUR1-F1
#
_cell.length_a   1.000
_cell.length_b   1.000
_cell.length_c   1.000
_cell.angle_alpha   90.00
_cell.angle_beta   90.00
_cell.angle_gamma   90.00
#
_symmetry.space_group_name_H-M   'P 1'
#
loop_
_entity.id
_entity.type
_entity.pdbx_description
1 polymer ?
#
loop_
_entity_poly.entity_id
_entity_poly.type
_entity_poly.pdbx_seq_one_letter_code
_entity_poly.pdbx_strand_id
1 'polypeptide(L)'
;ILDWLNRLSPIKYAHYQAISIRERRRGTGKWLLNSPEFQSWVSRSKQTLFCPGILGAGKTIITSIVVEHLFAKFGNETDVGIVYLYHRSDQRQEPVHLLAALLNQLIEVKSSMPESVRSLYSHHKAKETRPSCDEIFEVLQSVIADYSRLYIIIDALDQHENSNGDHTLFLGKIFELQAKTGSNILATSRFIPKITKEFARCVSLEIRASDEDVRRYLDASIYRLKPNLVDTDLQEEIKATITEAADGMFLTAAVYFEKLLVEYSTSDIEQTLRGLRKEFKALDIHYRQSVSVIDNLRPDLQKLVKKALSWVIHARRPLTTLELQHALAVAPGMATLNEENIPDIDGLLSVCAGWVIVNETNRVHFAHYTAREYFKRTWTSWLPSAQADIAKICITYLSLNTFESGLCSTGTGFQNRLRLCPLYVYAARHWGHHAHADSRGVEELIMNFLQSNTKTAAASQAMLAPETCLSSSQPVLRRVRGVHLLAYFGLRDMLALRGMRQARDVKDTYRRTALWYAADQGHEAMVEFLLELGTYVNIQDDLGWTALMRAARNGHKEVVQLLLKAGADTDAQDNRDGRTAL
;
A
#
# COMPACT_ATOMS: atom_id res chain seq x y z
N ILE A 1 35.23 -19.66 26.16
CA ILE A 1 35.01 -18.37 25.45
C ILE A 1 33.79 -18.47 24.54
N LEU A 2 33.73 -19.46 23.64
CA LEU A 2 32.54 -19.72 22.81
C LEU A 2 31.25 -19.84 23.64
N ASP A 3 31.25 -20.65 24.71
CA ASP A 3 30.10 -20.74 25.62
C ASP A 3 29.71 -19.44 26.33
N TRP A 4 30.63 -18.48 26.44
CA TRP A 4 30.33 -17.17 27.02
C TRP A 4 29.69 -16.25 25.97
N LEU A 5 30.20 -16.25 24.73
CA LEU A 5 29.58 -15.53 23.61
C LEU A 5 28.21 -16.13 23.24
N ASN A 6 28.05 -17.45 23.29
CA ASN A 6 26.76 -18.13 23.11
C ASN A 6 25.72 -17.74 24.18
N ARG A 7 26.14 -17.33 25.38
CA ARG A 7 25.23 -16.76 26.39
C ARG A 7 24.83 -15.32 26.08
N LEU A 8 25.67 -14.59 25.33
CA LEU A 8 25.37 -13.24 24.84
C LEU A 8 24.50 -13.27 23.58
N SER A 9 24.53 -14.36 22.81
CA SER A 9 23.62 -14.58 21.68
C SER A 9 23.00 -15.99 21.76
N PRO A 10 21.84 -16.15 22.40
CA PRO A 10 21.23 -17.46 22.62
C PRO A 10 20.70 -18.12 21.34
N ILE A 11 20.75 -17.42 20.20
CA ILE A 11 20.11 -17.83 18.95
C ILE A 11 21.12 -18.56 18.06
N LYS A 12 20.83 -19.84 17.76
CA LYS A 12 21.64 -20.65 16.86
C LYS A 12 21.12 -20.55 15.42
N TYR A 13 21.63 -19.57 14.67
CA TYR A 13 21.19 -19.31 13.29
C TYR A 13 21.35 -20.51 12.33
N ALA A 14 22.34 -21.37 12.56
CA ALA A 14 22.55 -22.59 11.78
C ALA A 14 21.33 -23.54 11.80
N HIS A 15 20.56 -23.58 12.90
CA HIS A 15 19.35 -24.39 12.96
C HIS A 15 18.28 -23.88 12.00
N TYR A 16 18.09 -22.56 11.92
CA TYR A 16 17.13 -21.95 11.00
C TYR A 16 17.56 -22.09 9.54
N GLN A 17 18.86 -21.98 9.27
CA GLN A 17 19.41 -22.28 7.94
C GLN A 17 19.06 -23.72 7.54
N ALA A 18 19.25 -24.68 8.43
CA ALA A 18 18.94 -26.09 8.15
C ALA A 18 17.44 -26.34 7.92
N ILE A 19 16.55 -25.67 8.66
CA ILE A 19 15.09 -25.76 8.44
C ILE A 19 14.72 -25.17 7.08
N SER A 20 15.20 -23.96 6.78
CA SER A 20 14.87 -23.25 5.53
C SER A 20 15.33 -24.02 4.29
N ILE A 21 16.51 -24.65 4.34
CA ILE A 21 17.01 -25.54 3.28
C ILE A 21 16.10 -26.76 3.10
N ARG A 22 15.58 -27.35 4.19
CA ARG A 22 14.68 -28.52 4.11
C ARG A 22 13.34 -28.18 3.48
N GLU A 23 12.85 -26.97 3.72
CA GLU A 23 11.60 -26.47 3.14
C GLU A 23 11.76 -26.07 1.67
N ARG A 24 12.97 -25.64 1.27
CA ARG A 24 13.32 -25.29 -0.10
C ARG A 24 13.08 -26.47 -1.06
N ARG A 25 12.59 -26.15 -2.27
CA ARG A 25 12.64 -27.06 -3.42
C ARG A 25 13.93 -26.87 -4.21
N ARG A 26 14.66 -27.96 -4.46
CA ARG A 26 15.91 -27.90 -5.24
C ARG A 26 15.66 -27.28 -6.61
N GLY A 27 16.57 -26.41 -7.03
CA GLY A 27 16.49 -25.71 -8.31
C GLY A 27 15.72 -24.40 -8.30
N THR A 28 15.05 -24.02 -7.20
CA THR A 28 14.42 -22.70 -7.08
C THR A 28 15.41 -21.59 -6.74
N GLY A 29 15.04 -20.32 -6.97
CA GLY A 29 15.83 -19.13 -6.65
C GLY A 29 17.00 -18.86 -7.61
N LYS A 30 17.08 -19.60 -8.73
CA LYS A 30 18.12 -19.41 -9.76
C LYS A 30 18.06 -18.04 -10.42
N TRP A 31 16.87 -17.48 -10.58
CA TRP A 31 16.68 -16.15 -11.16
C TRP A 31 17.47 -15.08 -10.39
N LEU A 32 17.50 -15.15 -9.06
CA LEU A 32 18.26 -14.22 -8.22
C LEU A 32 19.76 -14.48 -8.34
N LEU A 33 20.18 -15.74 -8.24
CA LEU A 33 21.58 -16.11 -8.36
C LEU A 33 22.15 -15.72 -9.74
N ASN A 34 21.36 -15.78 -10.80
CA ASN A 34 21.79 -15.44 -12.15
C ASN A 34 21.63 -13.95 -12.48
N SER A 35 21.06 -13.15 -11.59
CA SER A 35 20.85 -11.72 -11.82
C SER A 35 22.18 -10.95 -11.89
N PRO A 36 22.28 -9.91 -12.74
CA PRO A 36 23.48 -9.08 -12.81
C PRO A 36 23.77 -8.37 -11.48
N GLU A 37 22.74 -8.00 -10.73
CA GLU A 37 22.84 -7.38 -9.41
C GLU A 37 23.54 -8.31 -8.42
N PHE A 38 23.10 -9.57 -8.34
CA PHE A 38 23.70 -10.57 -7.46
C PHE A 38 25.12 -10.94 -7.90
N GLN A 39 25.36 -11.12 -9.21
CA GLN A 39 26.69 -11.45 -9.72
C GLN A 39 27.70 -10.32 -9.48
N SER A 40 27.27 -9.05 -9.64
CA SER A 40 28.07 -7.88 -9.27
C SER A 40 28.35 -7.86 -7.75
N TRP A 41 27.34 -8.14 -6.93
CA TRP A 41 27.49 -8.23 -5.48
C TRP A 41 28.46 -9.34 -5.06
N VAL A 42 28.44 -10.51 -5.70
CA VAL A 42 29.39 -11.61 -5.40
C VAL A 42 30.78 -11.38 -5.99
N SER A 43 30.97 -10.55 -7.01
CA SER A 43 32.30 -10.37 -7.64
C SER A 43 33.11 -9.20 -7.07
N ARG A 44 32.44 -8.13 -6.60
CA ARG A 44 33.09 -6.89 -6.13
C ARG A 44 33.08 -6.76 -4.62
N SER A 45 34.06 -6.09 -4.03
CA SER A 45 34.07 -5.76 -2.60
C SER A 45 33.20 -4.53 -2.29
N LYS A 46 32.83 -4.36 -1.00
CA LYS A 46 32.07 -3.23 -0.47
C LYS A 46 30.75 -2.98 -1.22
N GLN A 47 30.03 -4.06 -1.55
CA GLN A 47 28.73 -3.98 -2.22
C GLN A 47 27.58 -4.20 -1.23
N THR A 48 26.48 -3.50 -1.45
CA THR A 48 25.22 -3.70 -0.72
C THR A 48 24.12 -4.04 -1.70
N LEU A 49 23.48 -5.19 -1.50
CA LEU A 49 22.33 -5.65 -2.26
C LEU A 49 21.11 -5.69 -1.32
N PHE A 50 20.15 -4.80 -1.56
CA PHE A 50 18.89 -4.77 -0.82
C PHE A 50 17.83 -5.57 -1.57
N CYS A 51 17.13 -6.47 -0.88
CA CYS A 51 16.19 -7.39 -1.48
C CYS A 51 14.80 -7.24 -0.84
N PRO A 52 14.02 -6.20 -1.18
CA PRO A 52 12.68 -6.03 -0.66
C PRO A 52 11.71 -7.04 -1.30
N GLY A 53 10.60 -7.36 -0.64
CA GLY A 53 9.56 -8.19 -1.24
C GLY A 53 8.27 -8.24 -0.42
N ILE A 54 7.16 -8.57 -1.09
CA ILE A 54 5.85 -8.67 -0.44
C ILE A 54 5.78 -9.80 0.60
N LEU A 55 4.77 -9.75 1.47
CA LEU A 55 4.49 -10.83 2.42
C LEU A 55 4.36 -12.16 1.67
N GLY A 56 4.98 -13.24 2.16
CA GLY A 56 4.86 -14.56 1.53
C GLY A 56 5.62 -14.73 0.20
N ALA A 57 6.41 -13.76 -0.26
CA ALA A 57 7.21 -13.87 -1.49
C ALA A 57 8.35 -14.91 -1.42
N GLY A 58 8.70 -15.39 -0.23
CA GLY A 58 9.78 -16.37 -0.03
C GLY A 58 11.13 -15.79 0.34
N LYS A 59 11.18 -14.57 0.90
CA LYS A 59 12.41 -13.87 1.30
C LYS A 59 13.38 -14.74 2.12
N THR A 60 12.91 -15.39 3.18
CA THR A 60 13.71 -16.28 4.03
C THR A 60 14.27 -17.48 3.26
N ILE A 61 13.51 -18.06 2.34
CA ILE A 61 13.98 -19.15 1.48
C ILE A 61 15.08 -18.63 0.54
N ILE A 62 14.88 -17.46 -0.08
CA ILE A 62 15.90 -16.83 -0.94
C ILE A 62 17.19 -16.52 -0.15
N THR A 63 17.09 -15.98 1.06
CA THR A 63 18.23 -15.76 1.95
C THR A 63 18.98 -17.07 2.19
N SER A 64 18.26 -18.13 2.50
CA SER A 64 18.86 -19.45 2.72
C SER A 64 19.57 -20.00 1.47
N ILE A 65 19.02 -19.75 0.28
CA ILE A 65 19.63 -20.09 -1.02
C ILE A 65 20.94 -19.34 -1.23
N VAL A 66 20.98 -18.05 -0.90
CA VAL A 66 22.21 -17.24 -1.00
C VAL A 66 23.28 -17.79 -0.06
N VAL A 67 22.92 -18.08 1.19
CA VAL A 67 23.86 -18.64 2.17
C VAL A 67 24.43 -19.97 1.68
N GLU A 68 23.57 -20.88 1.21
CA GLU A 68 24.00 -22.17 0.65
C GLU A 68 24.91 -21.99 -0.59
N HIS A 69 24.58 -21.06 -1.49
CA HIS A 69 25.39 -20.76 -2.66
C HIS A 69 26.78 -20.25 -2.29
N LEU A 70 26.88 -19.35 -1.30
CA LEU A 70 28.16 -18.80 -0.85
C LEU A 70 29.02 -19.89 -0.19
N PHE A 71 28.45 -20.75 0.67
CA PHE A 71 29.19 -21.87 1.25
C PHE A 71 29.61 -22.90 0.19
N ALA A 72 28.78 -23.17 -0.82
CA ALA A 72 29.16 -24.05 -1.92
C ALA A 72 30.31 -23.47 -2.75
N LYS A 73 30.37 -22.14 -2.89
CA LYS A 73 31.39 -21.45 -3.69
C LYS A 73 32.70 -21.22 -2.95
N PHE A 74 32.64 -20.81 -1.68
CA PHE A 74 33.78 -20.34 -0.90
C PHE A 74 34.03 -21.14 0.39
N GLY A 75 33.24 -22.17 0.69
CA GLY A 75 33.31 -22.88 1.99
C GLY A 75 34.64 -23.59 2.28
N ASN A 76 35.49 -23.78 1.28
CA ASN A 76 36.84 -24.33 1.43
C ASN A 76 37.91 -23.23 1.60
N GLU A 77 37.56 -21.96 1.38
CA GLU A 77 38.46 -20.80 1.50
C GLU A 77 38.37 -20.25 2.91
N THR A 78 39.39 -20.52 3.74
CA THR A 78 39.40 -20.14 5.16
C THR A 78 39.56 -18.63 5.40
N ASP A 79 39.95 -17.88 4.37
CA ASP A 79 40.11 -16.43 4.38
C ASP A 79 38.83 -15.68 3.96
N VAL A 80 37.77 -16.39 3.54
CA VAL A 80 36.46 -15.80 3.22
C VAL A 80 35.47 -16.05 4.36
N GLY A 81 35.00 -14.99 4.99
CA GLY A 81 33.97 -15.04 6.02
C GLY A 81 32.56 -15.02 5.43
N ILE A 82 31.69 -15.90 5.90
CA ILE A 82 30.25 -15.89 5.57
C ILE A 82 29.47 -15.92 6.88
N VAL A 83 28.70 -14.86 7.15
CA VAL A 83 27.87 -14.73 8.35
C VAL A 83 26.45 -14.35 8.00
N TYR A 84 25.49 -14.86 8.77
CA TYR A 84 24.08 -14.64 8.49
C TYR A 84 23.24 -14.48 9.76
N LEU A 85 22.15 -13.72 9.66
CA LEU A 85 21.19 -13.46 10.73
C LEU A 85 19.76 -13.69 10.22
N TYR A 86 18.94 -14.36 11.01
CA TYR A 86 17.50 -14.55 10.76
C TYR A 86 16.68 -13.81 11.81
N HIS A 87 16.12 -12.65 11.45
CA HIS A 87 15.25 -11.91 12.37
C HIS A 87 13.90 -12.61 12.51
N ARG A 88 13.41 -12.65 13.76
CA ARG A 88 12.10 -13.24 14.08
C ARG A 88 11.28 -12.34 14.98
N SER A 89 9.97 -12.33 14.76
CA SER A 89 8.99 -11.56 15.53
C SER A 89 8.75 -12.07 16.96
N ASP A 90 9.17 -13.29 17.29
CA ASP A 90 8.92 -13.94 18.59
C ASP A 90 10.06 -13.76 19.61
N GLN A 91 11.18 -13.14 19.23
CA GLN A 91 12.33 -12.96 20.11
C GLN A 91 12.92 -11.55 20.03
N ARG A 92 13.17 -10.95 21.20
CA ARG A 92 13.81 -9.63 21.29
C ARG A 92 15.30 -9.76 21.00
N GLN A 93 15.76 -9.15 19.92
CA GLN A 93 17.16 -9.22 19.46
C GLN A 93 17.86 -7.86 19.57
N GLU A 94 18.41 -7.50 20.72
CA GLU A 94 19.15 -6.23 20.85
C GLU A 94 20.37 -6.15 19.92
N PRO A 95 20.78 -4.96 19.44
CA PRO A 95 21.92 -4.82 18.53
C PRO A 95 23.20 -5.51 19.01
N VAL A 96 23.47 -5.46 20.31
CA VAL A 96 24.62 -6.15 20.93
C VAL A 96 24.57 -7.67 20.73
N HIS A 97 23.39 -8.30 20.82
CA HIS A 97 23.22 -9.74 20.61
C HIS A 97 23.38 -10.14 19.14
N LEU A 98 22.97 -9.27 18.22
CA LEU A 98 23.14 -9.47 16.78
C LEU A 98 24.62 -9.37 16.38
N LEU A 99 25.33 -8.35 16.86
CA LEU A 99 26.77 -8.21 16.63
C LEU A 99 27.55 -9.35 17.27
N ALA A 100 27.17 -9.78 18.47
CA ALA A 100 27.77 -10.95 19.14
C ALA A 100 27.58 -12.23 18.32
N ALA A 101 26.44 -12.40 17.65
CA ALA A 101 26.18 -13.55 16.79
C ALA A 101 27.07 -13.56 15.54
N LEU A 102 27.29 -12.39 14.93
CA LEU A 102 28.22 -12.25 13.81
C LEU A 102 29.63 -12.61 14.24
N LEU A 103 30.08 -12.07 15.39
CA LEU A 103 31.38 -12.38 15.97
C LEU A 103 31.52 -13.88 16.24
N ASN A 104 30.51 -14.51 16.84
CA ASN A 104 30.55 -15.92 17.18
C ASN A 104 30.66 -16.81 15.93
N GLN A 105 29.92 -16.51 14.86
CA GLN A 105 30.04 -17.25 13.59
C GLN A 105 31.44 -17.13 12.98
N LEU A 106 32.08 -15.97 13.05
CA LEU A 106 33.43 -15.77 12.51
C LEU A 106 34.52 -16.51 13.29
N ILE A 107 34.37 -16.66 14.60
CA ILE A 107 35.39 -17.33 15.42
C ILE A 107 35.21 -18.85 15.46
N GLU A 108 34.00 -19.37 15.24
CA GLU A 108 33.72 -20.81 15.21
C GLU A 108 34.47 -21.53 14.07
N VAL A 109 34.74 -20.83 12.97
CA VAL A 109 35.44 -21.38 11.79
C VAL A 109 36.96 -21.27 11.92
N LYS A 110 37.49 -20.48 12.88
CA LYS A 110 38.93 -20.28 13.04
C LYS A 110 39.58 -21.40 13.84
N SER A 111 40.78 -21.80 13.42
CA SER A 111 41.63 -22.76 14.13
C SER A 111 42.19 -22.22 15.46
N SER A 112 42.39 -20.90 15.57
CA SER A 112 42.88 -20.24 16.77
C SER A 112 42.04 -19.04 17.16
N MET A 113 41.72 -18.93 18.45
CA MET A 113 40.94 -17.82 19.00
C MET A 113 41.71 -16.49 18.91
N PRO A 114 41.17 -15.43 18.27
CA PRO A 114 41.81 -14.12 18.17
C PRO A 114 42.09 -13.48 19.54
N GLU A 115 43.22 -12.76 19.64
CA GLU A 115 43.65 -12.17 20.91
C GLU A 115 42.69 -11.08 21.42
N SER A 116 42.12 -10.29 20.50
CA SER A 116 41.08 -9.29 20.82
C SER A 116 39.87 -9.91 21.55
N VAL A 117 39.45 -11.10 21.13
CA VAL A 117 38.34 -11.85 21.76
C VAL A 117 38.76 -12.40 23.13
N ARG A 118 40.00 -12.89 23.28
CA ARG A 118 40.53 -13.38 24.56
C ARG A 118 40.63 -12.27 25.60
N SER A 119 41.10 -11.09 25.17
CA SER A 119 41.19 -9.89 26.00
C SER A 119 39.81 -9.46 26.49
N LEU A 120 38.82 -9.36 25.57
CA LEU A 120 37.44 -9.02 25.91
C LEU A 120 36.84 -10.02 26.92
N TYR A 121 36.99 -11.32 26.67
CA TYR A 121 36.52 -12.35 27.58
C TYR A 121 37.13 -12.23 28.97
N SER A 122 38.45 -12.04 29.04
CA SER A 122 39.17 -11.96 30.32
C SER A 122 38.75 -10.74 31.13
N HIS A 123 38.54 -9.60 30.45
CA HIS A 123 38.08 -8.35 31.07
C HIS A 123 36.71 -8.52 31.75
N HIS A 124 35.73 -9.08 31.03
CA HIS A 124 34.37 -9.21 31.54
C HIS A 124 34.19 -10.39 32.48
N LYS A 125 34.92 -11.50 32.28
CA LYS A 125 34.90 -12.64 33.19
C LYS A 125 35.43 -12.25 34.57
N ALA A 126 36.51 -11.48 34.64
CA ALA A 126 37.11 -11.06 35.91
C ALA A 126 36.19 -10.12 36.72
N LYS A 127 35.34 -9.34 36.04
CA LYS A 127 34.44 -8.35 36.66
C LYS A 127 32.99 -8.81 36.78
N GLU A 128 32.66 -10.01 36.28
CA GLU A 128 31.29 -10.52 36.16
C GLU A 128 30.33 -9.56 35.42
N THR A 129 30.84 -8.85 34.42
CA THR A 129 30.07 -7.88 33.60
C THR A 129 29.75 -8.42 32.22
N ARG A 130 28.91 -7.71 31.45
CA ARG A 130 28.64 -7.99 30.03
C ARG A 130 29.31 -6.93 29.15
N PRO A 131 29.77 -7.30 27.95
CA PRO A 131 30.31 -6.35 26.99
C PRO A 131 29.21 -5.45 26.45
N SER A 132 29.57 -4.19 26.23
CA SER A 132 28.76 -3.19 25.55
C SER A 132 28.71 -3.44 24.04
N CYS A 133 27.79 -2.77 23.36
CA CYS A 133 27.65 -2.83 21.90
C CYS A 133 28.94 -2.37 21.19
N ASP A 134 29.58 -1.31 21.69
CA ASP A 134 30.81 -0.75 21.11
C ASP A 134 32.01 -1.68 21.31
N GLU A 135 32.17 -2.31 22.48
CA GLU A 135 33.23 -3.28 22.73
C GLU A 135 33.13 -4.50 21.79
N ILE A 136 31.91 -5.04 21.58
CA ILE A 136 31.70 -6.14 20.62
C ILE A 136 32.00 -5.66 19.20
N PHE A 137 31.59 -4.44 18.85
CA PHE A 137 31.81 -3.87 17.53
C PHE A 137 33.30 -3.69 17.19
N GLU A 138 34.10 -3.20 18.13
CA GLU A 138 35.56 -3.05 17.98
C GLU A 138 36.25 -4.40 17.80
N VAL A 139 35.88 -5.40 18.61
CA VAL A 139 36.41 -6.76 18.47
C VAL A 139 35.99 -7.40 17.15
N LEU A 140 34.74 -7.20 16.73
CA LEU A 140 34.23 -7.67 15.45
C LEU A 140 35.04 -7.05 14.29
N GLN A 141 35.33 -5.75 14.33
CA GLN A 141 36.19 -5.08 13.34
C GLN A 141 37.58 -5.70 13.28
N SER A 142 38.20 -5.94 14.43
CA SER A 142 39.51 -6.59 14.51
C SER A 142 39.49 -8.00 13.92
N VAL A 143 38.47 -8.80 14.20
CA VAL A 143 38.39 -10.18 13.70
C VAL A 143 38.12 -10.21 12.19
N ILE A 144 37.34 -9.27 11.66
CA ILE A 144 37.05 -9.17 10.23
C ILE A 144 38.30 -8.80 9.43
N ALA A 145 39.21 -8.03 10.00
CA ALA A 145 40.45 -7.64 9.32
C ALA A 145 41.36 -8.83 8.93
N ASP A 146 41.17 -9.99 9.57
CA ASP A 146 41.89 -11.22 9.23
C ASP A 146 41.30 -11.95 8.00
N TYR A 147 40.14 -11.53 7.50
CA TYR A 147 39.47 -12.12 6.33
C TYR A 147 39.76 -11.27 5.09
N SER A 148 40.07 -11.92 3.96
CA SER A 148 40.25 -11.25 2.67
C SER A 148 38.92 -10.69 2.15
N ARG A 149 37.82 -11.36 2.53
CA ARG A 149 36.47 -10.98 2.14
C ARG A 149 35.44 -11.43 3.17
N LEU A 150 34.42 -10.61 3.40
CA LEU A 150 33.31 -10.93 4.28
C LEU A 150 31.96 -10.72 3.58
N TYR A 151 31.07 -11.69 3.71
CA TYR A 151 29.65 -11.57 3.35
C TYR A 151 28.78 -11.59 4.59
N ILE A 152 27.96 -10.55 4.75
CA ILE A 152 26.97 -10.41 5.83
C ILE A 152 25.58 -10.51 5.20
N ILE A 153 24.82 -11.51 5.59
CA ILE A 153 23.47 -11.77 5.09
C ILE A 153 22.45 -11.57 6.21
N ILE A 154 21.47 -10.69 6.01
CA ILE A 154 20.48 -10.32 7.03
C ILE A 154 19.09 -10.59 6.49
N ASP A 155 18.42 -11.61 7.03
CA ASP A 155 17.04 -11.92 6.68
C ASP A 155 16.04 -11.12 7.51
N ALA A 156 14.93 -10.75 6.87
CA ALA A 156 13.71 -10.23 7.48
C ALA A 156 13.95 -9.02 8.39
N LEU A 157 14.71 -8.06 7.87
CA LEU A 157 15.13 -6.84 8.56
C LEU A 157 13.96 -6.06 9.18
N ASP A 158 12.75 -6.21 8.63
CA ASP A 158 11.50 -5.61 9.10
C ASP A 158 10.87 -6.25 10.35
N GLN A 159 11.31 -7.42 10.82
CA GLN A 159 10.72 -8.07 11.99
C GLN A 159 11.21 -7.49 13.33
N HIS A 160 11.97 -6.39 13.28
CA HIS A 160 12.59 -5.68 14.41
C HIS A 160 11.93 -4.32 14.70
N GLU A 161 10.61 -4.17 14.48
CA GLU A 161 9.94 -2.91 14.83
C GLU A 161 9.57 -2.87 16.31
N ASN A 162 10.55 -2.54 17.15
CA ASN A 162 10.28 -1.90 18.44
C ASN A 162 10.27 -0.38 18.26
N SER A 163 9.41 0.29 19.02
CA SER A 163 9.17 1.75 19.01
C SER A 163 10.38 2.65 19.36
N ASN A 164 11.59 2.10 19.54
CA ASN A 164 12.72 2.78 20.18
C ASN A 164 13.92 3.10 19.25
N GLY A 165 13.84 2.83 17.94
CA GLY A 165 14.92 3.20 17.00
C GLY A 165 16.14 2.26 16.99
N ASP A 166 16.05 1.12 17.68
CA ASP A 166 17.11 0.08 17.75
C ASP A 166 17.56 -0.41 16.36
N HIS A 167 16.64 -0.39 15.39
CA HIS A 167 16.89 -0.76 14.01
C HIS A 167 17.91 0.15 13.31
N THR A 168 17.73 1.47 13.45
CA THR A 168 18.61 2.49 12.88
C THR A 168 20.00 2.39 13.50
N LEU A 169 20.08 2.09 14.80
CA LEU A 169 21.36 1.86 15.48
C LEU A 169 22.09 0.63 14.91
N PHE A 170 21.39 -0.50 14.75
CA PHE A 170 21.98 -1.72 14.19
C PHE A 170 22.43 -1.52 12.74
N LEU A 171 21.58 -0.97 11.86
CA LEU A 171 21.96 -0.67 10.48
C LEU A 171 23.12 0.32 10.41
N GLY A 172 23.12 1.36 11.26
CA GLY A 172 24.22 2.31 11.37
C GLY A 172 25.55 1.61 11.66
N LYS A 173 25.56 0.69 12.64
CA LYS A 173 26.75 -0.13 12.95
C LYS A 173 27.14 -1.04 11.80
N ILE A 174 26.20 -1.69 11.12
CA ILE A 174 26.50 -2.57 9.97
C ILE A 174 27.10 -1.79 8.79
N PHE A 175 26.58 -0.60 8.48
CA PHE A 175 27.15 0.26 7.44
C PHE A 175 28.50 0.84 7.85
N GLU A 176 28.68 1.21 9.11
CA GLU A 176 29.99 1.62 9.65
C GLU A 176 31.00 0.47 9.52
N LEU A 177 30.58 -0.76 9.82
CA LEU A 177 31.39 -1.97 9.66
C LEU A 177 31.83 -2.14 8.20
N GLN A 178 30.91 -2.08 7.25
CA GLN A 178 31.23 -2.15 5.82
C GLN A 178 32.16 -1.02 5.37
N ALA A 179 31.97 0.20 5.90
CA ALA A 179 32.81 1.33 5.54
C ALA A 179 34.28 1.10 5.90
N LYS A 180 34.56 0.49 7.07
CA LYS A 180 35.91 0.18 7.56
C LYS A 180 36.50 -1.11 7.01
N THR A 181 35.68 -2.12 6.74
CA THR A 181 36.15 -3.49 6.41
C THR A 181 36.00 -3.87 4.93
N GLY A 182 35.20 -3.12 4.16
CA GLY A 182 34.90 -3.47 2.77
C GLY A 182 33.96 -4.68 2.61
N SER A 183 33.24 -5.06 3.67
CA SER A 183 32.31 -6.20 3.70
C SER A 183 31.16 -6.04 2.70
N ASN A 184 30.66 -7.17 2.19
CA ASN A 184 29.49 -7.22 1.33
C ASN A 184 28.24 -7.49 2.17
N ILE A 185 27.17 -6.71 1.96
CA ILE A 185 25.93 -6.82 2.72
C ILE A 185 24.80 -7.24 1.77
N LEU A 186 24.04 -8.27 2.14
CA LEU A 186 22.74 -8.57 1.55
C LEU A 186 21.69 -8.50 2.65
N ALA A 187 20.64 -7.71 2.45
CA ALA A 187 19.54 -7.61 3.42
C ALA A 187 18.19 -7.81 2.75
N THR A 188 17.30 -8.61 3.35
CA THR A 188 15.91 -8.77 2.91
C THR A 188 14.95 -8.04 3.82
N SER A 189 13.87 -7.48 3.27
CA SER A 189 12.84 -6.77 4.05
C SER A 189 11.47 -6.76 3.35
N ARG A 190 10.40 -6.45 4.07
CA ARG A 190 9.16 -5.92 3.45
C ARG A 190 9.42 -4.52 2.88
N PHE A 191 8.48 -4.02 2.09
CA PHE A 191 8.49 -2.63 1.58
C PHE A 191 8.15 -1.63 2.69
N ILE A 192 9.02 -1.53 3.69
CA ILE A 192 8.91 -0.56 4.78
C ILE A 192 9.57 0.75 4.35
N PRO A 193 8.85 1.90 4.34
CA PRO A 193 9.41 3.17 3.88
C PRO A 193 10.69 3.56 4.63
N LYS A 194 10.71 3.43 5.96
CA LYS A 194 11.88 3.76 6.79
C LYS A 194 13.11 2.94 6.41
N ILE A 195 12.96 1.63 6.23
CA ILE A 195 14.05 0.74 5.82
C ILE A 195 14.47 1.04 4.37
N THR A 196 13.51 1.12 3.45
CA THR A 196 13.79 1.34 2.03
C THR A 196 14.57 2.64 1.80
N LYS A 197 14.31 3.68 2.61
CA LYS A 197 15.03 4.96 2.56
C LYS A 197 16.51 4.83 2.95
N GLU A 198 16.83 4.01 3.94
CA GLU A 198 18.23 3.72 4.32
C GLU A 198 19.01 3.03 3.18
N PHE A 199 18.33 2.26 2.34
CA PHE A 199 18.92 1.55 1.19
C PHE A 199 18.71 2.27 -0.16
N ALA A 200 18.18 3.50 -0.18
CA ALA A 200 17.77 4.17 -1.42
C ALA A 200 18.92 4.40 -2.44
N ARG A 201 20.18 4.38 -1.97
CA ARG A 201 21.38 4.53 -2.82
C ARG A 201 22.07 3.21 -3.15
N CYS A 202 21.55 2.09 -2.68
CA CYS A 202 22.09 0.76 -2.89
C CYS A 202 21.45 0.09 -4.11
N VAL A 203 22.10 -0.95 -4.62
CA VAL A 203 21.49 -1.82 -5.64
C VAL A 203 20.34 -2.57 -4.97
N SER A 204 19.16 -2.56 -5.58
CA SER A 204 17.96 -3.22 -5.08
C SER A 204 17.47 -4.26 -6.07
N LEU A 205 17.08 -5.43 -5.58
CA LEU A 205 16.49 -6.51 -6.38
C LEU A 205 15.27 -7.07 -5.66
N GLU A 206 14.07 -6.85 -6.22
CA GLU A 206 12.84 -7.33 -5.58
C GLU A 206 12.77 -8.85 -5.54
N ILE A 207 12.46 -9.40 -4.37
CA ILE A 207 12.12 -10.81 -4.19
C ILE A 207 10.63 -10.99 -4.51
N ARG A 208 10.39 -11.64 -5.64
CA ARG A 208 9.08 -12.17 -6.04
C ARG A 208 9.20 -13.66 -6.35
N ALA A 209 8.13 -14.41 -6.08
CA ALA A 209 8.01 -15.78 -6.54
C ALA A 209 7.99 -15.79 -8.07
N SER A 210 9.02 -16.35 -8.70
CA SER A 210 9.02 -16.54 -10.15
C SER A 210 8.07 -17.66 -10.55
N ASP A 211 7.42 -17.51 -11.70
CA ASP A 211 6.54 -18.54 -12.25
C ASP A 211 7.24 -19.89 -12.36
N GLU A 212 8.52 -19.88 -12.73
CA GLU A 212 9.32 -21.09 -12.84
C GLU A 212 9.55 -21.76 -11.49
N ASP A 213 9.79 -20.99 -10.42
CA ASP A 213 9.95 -21.54 -9.06
C ASP A 213 8.63 -22.08 -8.51
N VAL A 214 7.51 -21.40 -8.78
CA VAL A 214 6.17 -21.88 -8.39
C VAL A 214 5.85 -23.18 -9.12
N ARG A 215 6.07 -23.26 -10.44
CA ARG A 215 5.86 -24.48 -11.22
C ARG A 215 6.72 -25.64 -10.73
N ARG A 216 8.02 -25.41 -10.46
CA ARG A 216 8.90 -26.43 -9.87
C ARG A 216 8.39 -26.95 -8.53
N TYR A 217 7.86 -26.06 -7.69
CA TYR A 217 7.25 -26.47 -6.44
C TYR A 217 6.02 -27.33 -6.64
N LEU A 218 5.16 -26.98 -7.60
CA LEU A 218 3.96 -27.75 -7.94
C LEU A 218 4.33 -29.10 -8.56
N ASP A 219 5.27 -29.15 -9.50
CA ASP A 219 5.78 -30.40 -10.08
C ASP A 219 6.28 -31.35 -8.97
N ALA A 220 7.01 -30.81 -8.00
CA ALA A 220 7.52 -31.56 -6.86
C ALA A 220 6.45 -31.86 -5.79
N SER A 221 5.23 -31.33 -5.89
CA SER A 221 4.18 -31.48 -4.88
C SER A 221 2.97 -32.26 -5.38
N ILE A 222 2.71 -32.27 -6.70
CA ILE A 222 1.56 -32.93 -7.34
C ILE A 222 1.42 -34.40 -6.94
N TYR A 223 2.53 -35.11 -6.70
CA TYR A 223 2.49 -36.51 -6.24
C TYR A 223 1.72 -36.70 -4.92
N ARG A 224 1.51 -35.64 -4.13
CA ARG A 224 0.73 -35.64 -2.88
C ARG A 224 -0.78 -35.67 -3.14
N LEU A 225 -1.22 -35.30 -4.34
CA LEU A 225 -2.61 -35.49 -4.77
C LEU A 225 -2.85 -36.98 -5.02
N LYS A 226 -4.10 -37.43 -4.88
CA LYS A 226 -4.44 -38.84 -5.09
C LYS A 226 -4.15 -39.19 -6.58
N PRO A 227 -3.33 -40.22 -6.90
CA PRO A 227 -2.86 -40.48 -8.26
C PRO A 227 -3.97 -40.71 -9.29
N ASN A 228 -5.12 -41.21 -8.85
CA ASN A 228 -6.26 -41.53 -9.72
C ASN A 228 -7.15 -40.32 -10.05
N LEU A 229 -6.89 -39.16 -9.45
CA LEU A 229 -7.73 -37.97 -9.60
C LEU A 229 -7.21 -36.97 -10.64
N VAL A 230 -5.93 -37.07 -11.02
CA VAL A 230 -5.25 -36.00 -11.77
C VAL A 230 -4.48 -36.58 -12.95
N ASP A 231 -5.01 -36.38 -14.15
CA ASP A 231 -4.31 -36.69 -15.40
C ASP A 231 -3.30 -35.59 -15.79
N THR A 232 -2.64 -35.74 -16.94
CA THR A 232 -1.60 -34.80 -17.37
C THR A 232 -2.17 -33.42 -17.69
N ASP A 233 -3.39 -33.35 -18.24
CA ASP A 233 -4.04 -32.10 -18.60
C ASP A 233 -4.45 -31.30 -17.36
N LEU A 234 -5.04 -31.98 -16.37
CA LEU A 234 -5.39 -31.36 -15.10
C LEU A 234 -4.14 -30.96 -14.30
N GLN A 235 -3.03 -31.71 -14.38
CA GLN A 235 -1.77 -31.29 -13.77
C GLN A 235 -1.27 -29.96 -14.35
N GLU A 236 -1.34 -29.79 -15.67
CA GLU A 236 -1.00 -28.53 -16.32
C GLU A 236 -1.98 -27.41 -15.98
N GLU A 237 -3.28 -27.69 -15.89
CA GLU A 237 -4.28 -26.69 -15.47
C GLU A 237 -4.06 -26.23 -14.02
N ILE A 238 -3.76 -27.15 -13.09
CA ILE A 238 -3.39 -26.83 -11.70
C ILE A 238 -2.16 -25.92 -11.71
N LYS A 239 -1.12 -26.30 -12.47
CA LYS A 239 0.12 -25.53 -12.55
C LYS A 239 -0.10 -24.13 -13.10
N ALA A 240 -0.80 -24.00 -14.23
CA ALA A 240 -1.08 -22.71 -14.85
C ALA A 240 -1.92 -21.82 -13.91
N THR A 241 -3.02 -22.35 -13.37
CA THR A 241 -3.96 -21.58 -12.55
C THR A 241 -3.33 -21.14 -11.23
N ILE A 242 -2.61 -22.02 -10.53
CA ILE A 242 -1.96 -21.65 -9.26
C ILE A 242 -0.79 -20.69 -9.49
N THR A 243 -0.02 -20.88 -10.57
CA THR A 243 1.10 -19.98 -10.90
C THR A 243 0.61 -18.57 -11.20
N GLU A 244 -0.41 -18.45 -12.07
CA GLU A 244 -1.05 -17.16 -12.36
C GLU A 244 -1.59 -16.51 -11.09
N ALA A 245 -2.25 -17.29 -10.23
CA ALA A 245 -2.83 -16.76 -9.01
C ALA A 245 -1.79 -16.40 -7.94
N ALA A 246 -0.56 -16.92 -8.01
CA ALA A 246 0.50 -16.61 -7.05
C ALA A 246 0.99 -15.17 -7.16
N ASP A 247 1.12 -14.64 -8.40
CA ASP A 247 1.50 -13.24 -8.72
C ASP A 247 2.68 -12.69 -7.86
N GLY A 248 3.74 -13.48 -7.73
CA GLY A 248 4.92 -13.12 -6.94
C GLY A 248 4.83 -13.42 -5.43
N MET A 249 3.70 -13.91 -4.93
CA MET A 249 3.53 -14.40 -3.56
C MET A 249 3.55 -15.94 -3.51
N PHE A 250 4.70 -16.52 -3.17
CA PHE A 250 4.88 -17.98 -3.10
C PHE A 250 3.92 -18.65 -2.10
N LEU A 251 3.62 -17.99 -0.98
CA LEU A 251 2.67 -18.46 0.02
C LEU A 251 1.29 -18.74 -0.56
N THR A 252 0.85 -17.94 -1.53
CA THR A 252 -0.41 -18.15 -2.25
C THR A 252 -0.43 -19.50 -2.96
N ALA A 253 0.66 -19.84 -3.66
CA ALA A 253 0.78 -21.12 -4.34
C ALA A 253 0.69 -22.30 -3.38
N ALA A 254 1.39 -22.23 -2.25
CA ALA A 254 1.36 -23.28 -1.23
C ALA A 254 -0.05 -23.44 -0.64
N VAL A 255 -0.71 -22.33 -0.28
CA VAL A 255 -2.05 -22.35 0.33
C VAL A 255 -3.10 -22.90 -0.65
N TYR A 256 -3.03 -22.56 -1.93
CA TYR A 256 -3.97 -23.09 -2.93
C TYR A 256 -3.71 -24.56 -3.22
N PHE A 257 -2.45 -24.98 -3.26
CA PHE A 257 -2.15 -26.39 -3.43
C PHE A 257 -2.65 -27.24 -2.25
N GLU A 258 -2.50 -26.77 -1.01
CA GLU A 258 -3.02 -27.47 0.19
C GLU A 258 -4.55 -27.63 0.17
N LYS A 259 -5.29 -26.69 -0.43
CA LYS A 259 -6.75 -26.89 -0.64
C LYS A 259 -7.06 -28.06 -1.56
N LEU A 260 -6.25 -28.27 -2.60
CA LEU A 260 -6.49 -29.37 -3.53
C LEU A 260 -6.29 -30.74 -2.89
N LEU A 261 -5.49 -30.82 -1.81
CA LEU A 261 -5.24 -32.06 -1.10
C LEU A 261 -6.47 -32.61 -0.36
N VAL A 262 -7.43 -31.76 -0.01
CA VAL A 262 -8.65 -32.19 0.69
C VAL A 262 -9.77 -32.63 -0.26
N GLU A 263 -9.59 -32.47 -1.56
CA GLU A 263 -10.62 -32.80 -2.56
C GLU A 263 -10.74 -34.33 -2.78
N TYR A 264 -11.96 -34.76 -3.15
CA TYR A 264 -12.30 -36.18 -3.27
C TYR A 264 -12.52 -36.63 -4.72
N SER A 265 -12.80 -35.72 -5.65
CA SER A 265 -12.97 -36.02 -7.08
C SER A 265 -12.26 -35.02 -8.00
N THR A 266 -12.03 -35.42 -9.26
CA THR A 266 -11.51 -34.55 -10.33
C THR A 266 -12.40 -33.32 -10.54
N SER A 267 -13.73 -33.49 -10.50
CA SER A 267 -14.70 -32.40 -10.60
C SER A 267 -14.57 -31.40 -9.45
N ASP A 268 -14.31 -31.87 -8.23
CA ASP A 268 -14.11 -30.98 -7.08
C ASP A 268 -12.84 -30.15 -7.24
N ILE A 269 -11.74 -30.76 -7.73
CA ILE A 269 -10.49 -30.07 -8.04
C ILE A 269 -10.75 -28.98 -9.09
N GLU A 270 -11.38 -29.29 -10.21
CA GLU A 270 -11.71 -28.30 -11.24
C GLU A 270 -12.62 -27.19 -10.72
N GLN A 271 -13.63 -27.53 -9.92
CA GLN A 271 -14.51 -26.53 -9.31
C GLN A 271 -13.72 -25.62 -8.37
N THR A 272 -12.81 -26.17 -7.58
CA THR A 272 -11.91 -25.41 -6.72
C THR A 272 -10.99 -24.53 -7.55
N LEU A 273 -10.41 -25.00 -8.66
CA LEU A 273 -9.61 -24.16 -9.58
C LEU A 273 -10.42 -23.01 -10.20
N ARG A 274 -11.64 -23.29 -10.67
CA ARG A 274 -12.59 -22.26 -11.15
C ARG A 274 -12.94 -21.26 -10.04
N GLY A 275 -13.04 -21.75 -8.81
CA GLY A 275 -13.25 -20.96 -7.59
C GLY A 275 -12.03 -20.13 -7.20
N LEU A 276 -10.79 -20.61 -7.40
CA LEU A 276 -9.57 -19.84 -7.15
C LEU A 276 -9.49 -18.60 -8.03
N ARG A 277 -10.08 -18.63 -9.23
CA ARG A 277 -10.22 -17.44 -10.08
C ARG A 277 -11.23 -16.41 -9.54
N LYS A 278 -12.05 -16.76 -8.54
CA LYS A 278 -13.20 -15.96 -8.07
C LYS A 278 -13.26 -15.69 -6.56
N GLU A 279 -12.71 -16.54 -5.69
CA GLU A 279 -12.78 -16.40 -4.24
C GLU A 279 -11.52 -16.81 -3.47
N PHE A 280 -11.06 -15.88 -2.63
CA PHE A 280 -9.85 -16.02 -1.82
C PHE A 280 -10.20 -16.05 -0.32
N LYS A 281 -10.44 -17.25 0.23
CA LYS A 281 -10.72 -17.45 1.68
C LYS A 281 -9.58 -18.07 2.48
N ALA A 282 -8.58 -18.71 1.85
CA ALA A 282 -7.57 -19.45 2.60
C ALA A 282 -6.35 -18.62 3.06
N LEU A 283 -6.13 -17.45 2.45
CA LEU A 283 -5.15 -16.50 2.95
C LEU A 283 -5.69 -15.70 4.15
N ASP A 284 -6.98 -15.82 4.48
CA ASP A 284 -7.64 -15.12 5.59
C ASP A 284 -6.94 -15.37 6.93
N ILE A 285 -6.45 -16.59 7.20
CA ILE A 285 -5.80 -16.89 8.48
C ILE A 285 -4.51 -16.07 8.64
N HIS A 286 -3.69 -16.00 7.59
CA HIS A 286 -2.44 -15.24 7.59
C HIS A 286 -2.70 -13.73 7.67
N TYR A 287 -3.72 -13.24 6.95
CA TYR A 287 -4.13 -11.84 7.05
C TYR A 287 -4.73 -11.53 8.42
N ARG A 288 -5.61 -12.37 8.98
CA ARG A 288 -6.17 -12.20 10.34
C ARG A 288 -5.09 -12.15 11.41
N GLN A 289 -4.13 -13.06 11.36
CA GLN A 289 -2.99 -13.04 12.28
C GLN A 289 -2.20 -11.75 12.16
N SER A 290 -1.86 -11.34 10.93
CA SER A 290 -1.17 -10.06 10.71
C SER A 290 -1.98 -8.88 11.24
N VAL A 291 -3.30 -8.91 11.04
CA VAL A 291 -4.21 -7.81 11.33
C VAL A 291 -4.50 -7.71 12.83
N SER A 292 -4.41 -8.81 13.58
CA SER A 292 -4.47 -8.81 15.06
C SER A 292 -3.37 -7.97 15.72
N VAL A 293 -2.27 -7.67 15.01
CA VAL A 293 -1.26 -6.71 15.47
C VAL A 293 -1.88 -5.34 15.73
N ILE A 294 -2.85 -4.93 14.90
CA ILE A 294 -3.57 -3.65 15.04
C ILE A 294 -4.36 -3.61 16.35
N ASP A 295 -4.87 -4.75 16.81
CA ASP A 295 -5.66 -4.84 18.05
C ASP A 295 -4.81 -4.59 19.30
N ASN A 296 -3.50 -4.85 19.22
CA ASN A 296 -2.55 -4.66 20.32
C ASN A 296 -1.83 -3.29 20.28
N LEU A 297 -2.13 -2.42 19.31
CA LEU A 297 -1.56 -1.08 19.23
C LEU A 297 -2.15 -0.15 20.30
N ARG A 298 -1.42 0.92 20.63
CA ARG A 298 -1.98 2.02 21.42
C ARG A 298 -3.24 2.59 20.74
N PRO A 299 -4.29 2.97 21.50
CA PRO A 299 -5.58 3.35 20.93
C PRO A 299 -5.54 4.48 19.89
N ASP A 300 -4.68 5.46 20.09
CA ASP A 300 -4.42 6.59 19.19
C ASP A 300 -3.85 6.12 17.85
N LEU A 301 -2.80 5.31 17.88
CA LEU A 301 -2.15 4.75 16.70
C LEU A 301 -3.07 3.77 15.98
N GLN A 302 -3.81 2.95 16.73
CA GLN A 302 -4.82 2.05 16.18
C GLN A 302 -5.87 2.82 15.36
N LYS A 303 -6.38 3.93 15.90
CA LYS A 303 -7.35 4.80 15.20
C LYS A 303 -6.77 5.39 13.92
N LEU A 304 -5.50 5.83 13.94
CA LEU A 304 -4.83 6.36 12.76
C LEU A 304 -4.61 5.29 11.68
N VAL A 305 -4.14 4.10 12.06
CA VAL A 305 -3.95 2.96 11.14
C VAL A 305 -5.28 2.56 10.50
N LYS A 306 -6.34 2.44 11.30
CA LYS A 306 -7.69 2.15 10.81
C LYS A 306 -8.20 3.21 9.84
N LYS A 307 -8.01 4.50 10.14
CA LYS A 307 -8.33 5.58 9.20
C LYS A 307 -7.53 5.47 7.91
N ALA A 308 -6.23 5.21 7.99
CA ALA A 308 -5.38 5.10 6.81
C ALA A 308 -5.81 3.94 5.90
N LEU A 309 -6.08 2.77 6.50
CA LEU A 309 -6.61 1.61 5.76
C LEU A 309 -7.98 1.92 5.14
N SER A 310 -8.86 2.66 5.83
CA SER A 310 -10.13 3.13 5.25
C SER A 310 -9.91 3.87 3.93
N TRP A 311 -8.96 4.81 3.91
CA TRP A 311 -8.57 5.54 2.70
C TRP A 311 -8.00 4.62 1.62
N VAL A 312 -7.13 3.68 1.95
CA VAL A 312 -6.56 2.74 0.97
C VAL A 312 -7.65 1.82 0.37
N ILE A 313 -8.66 1.43 1.15
CA ILE A 313 -9.76 0.55 0.71
C ILE A 313 -10.78 1.30 -0.15
N HIS A 314 -11.26 2.46 0.32
CA HIS A 314 -12.44 3.12 -0.21
C HIS A 314 -12.16 4.28 -1.15
N ALA A 315 -10.91 4.78 -1.19
CA ALA A 315 -10.62 5.88 -2.07
C ALA A 315 -10.88 5.53 -3.53
N ARG A 316 -11.47 6.47 -4.26
CA ARG A 316 -11.84 6.33 -5.68
C ARG A 316 -10.61 6.22 -6.59
N ARG A 317 -9.45 6.62 -6.07
CA ARG A 317 -8.13 6.39 -6.65
C ARG A 317 -7.08 6.27 -5.53
N PRO A 318 -5.90 5.72 -5.82
CA PRO A 318 -4.77 5.72 -4.89
C PRO A 318 -4.36 7.14 -4.48
N LEU A 319 -4.16 7.36 -3.18
CA LEU A 319 -3.69 8.62 -2.63
C LEU A 319 -2.16 8.68 -2.63
N THR A 320 -1.61 9.87 -2.81
CA THR A 320 -0.20 10.11 -2.47
C THR A 320 0.00 10.10 -0.95
N THR A 321 1.24 9.91 -0.48
CA THR A 321 1.58 9.99 0.95
C THR A 321 1.17 11.34 1.56
N LEU A 322 1.38 12.45 0.84
CA LEU A 322 0.97 13.79 1.25
C LEU A 322 -0.56 13.97 1.33
N GLU A 323 -1.30 13.43 0.35
CA GLU A 323 -2.76 13.44 0.38
C GLU A 323 -3.28 12.66 1.59
N LEU A 324 -2.70 11.49 1.87
CA LEU A 324 -3.08 10.66 3.00
C LEU A 324 -2.75 11.35 4.33
N GLN A 325 -1.59 11.99 4.44
CA GLN A 325 -1.22 12.80 5.62
C GLN A 325 -2.24 13.89 5.91
N HIS A 326 -2.62 14.67 4.90
CA HIS A 326 -3.65 15.69 5.03
C HIS A 326 -5.00 15.08 5.43
N ALA A 327 -5.38 13.95 4.85
CA ALA A 327 -6.63 13.28 5.20
C ALA A 327 -6.65 12.80 6.66
N LEU A 328 -5.52 12.33 7.17
CA LEU A 328 -5.40 11.84 8.55
C LEU A 328 -5.33 12.98 9.59
N ALA A 329 -4.77 14.14 9.20
CA ALA A 329 -4.65 15.32 10.04
C ALA A 329 -5.98 16.06 10.28
N VAL A 330 -6.99 15.83 9.43
CA VAL A 330 -8.30 16.48 9.56
C VAL A 330 -9.13 15.87 10.68
N ALA A 331 -9.59 16.73 11.58
CA ALA A 331 -10.59 16.42 12.59
C ALA A 331 -11.92 17.16 12.28
N PRO A 332 -13.09 16.58 12.60
CA PRO A 332 -14.38 17.24 12.42
C PRO A 332 -14.43 18.62 13.10
N GLY A 333 -15.01 19.61 12.42
CA GLY A 333 -15.15 20.99 12.95
C GLY A 333 -13.90 21.85 12.88
N MET A 334 -12.80 21.34 12.31
CA MET A 334 -11.55 22.09 12.14
C MET A 334 -11.71 23.24 11.13
N ALA A 335 -11.25 24.45 11.51
CA ALA A 335 -11.26 25.63 10.64
C ALA A 335 -9.94 25.85 9.89
N THR A 336 -8.81 25.43 10.46
CA THR A 336 -7.47 25.53 9.86
C THR A 336 -6.71 24.23 10.07
N LEU A 337 -5.92 23.82 9.07
CA LEU A 337 -5.05 22.66 9.19
C LEU A 337 -3.80 23.07 9.98
N ASN A 338 -3.62 22.53 11.18
CA ASN A 338 -2.39 22.73 11.95
C ASN A 338 -1.33 21.75 11.42
N GLU A 339 -0.20 22.28 10.94
CA GLU A 339 0.92 21.47 10.44
C GLU A 339 1.50 20.55 11.52
N GLU A 340 1.40 20.94 12.80
CA GLU A 340 1.85 20.12 13.94
C GLU A 340 1.03 18.83 14.13
N ASN A 341 -0.18 18.78 13.58
CA ASN A 341 -1.07 17.61 13.66
C ASN A 341 -0.89 16.64 12.47
N ILE A 342 0.03 16.92 11.54
CA ILE A 342 0.30 16.04 10.40
C ILE A 342 1.05 14.80 10.90
N PRO A 343 0.49 13.59 10.75
CA PRO A 343 1.12 12.38 11.29
C PRO A 343 2.38 11.96 10.51
N ASP A 344 3.29 11.30 11.22
CA ASP A 344 4.41 10.55 10.61
C ASP A 344 3.86 9.43 9.72
N ILE A 345 3.85 9.67 8.41
CA ILE A 345 3.30 8.72 7.45
C ILE A 345 4.20 7.51 7.28
N ASP A 346 5.51 7.67 7.40
CA ASP A 346 6.46 6.56 7.26
C ASP A 346 6.29 5.59 8.42
N GLY A 347 6.14 6.12 9.65
CA GLY A 347 5.85 5.31 10.83
C GLY A 347 4.50 4.61 10.75
N LEU A 348 3.48 5.27 10.19
CA LEU A 348 2.16 4.66 10.00
C LEU A 348 2.18 3.56 8.93
N LEU A 349 2.84 3.80 7.80
CA LEU A 349 2.92 2.84 6.70
C LEU A 349 3.84 1.66 7.03
N SER A 350 4.85 1.86 7.89
CA SER A 350 5.64 0.80 8.54
C SER A 350 4.76 -0.27 9.19
N VAL A 351 3.83 0.17 10.05
CA VAL A 351 2.86 -0.73 10.71
C VAL A 351 2.00 -1.47 9.67
N CYS A 352 1.75 -0.84 8.53
CA CYS A 352 0.92 -1.40 7.46
C CYS A 352 1.68 -2.19 6.39
N ALA A 353 3.02 -2.34 6.47
CA ALA A 353 3.86 -2.81 5.37
C ALA A 353 3.63 -4.27 4.92
N GLY A 354 2.80 -5.03 5.65
CA GLY A 354 2.30 -6.34 5.20
C GLY A 354 1.14 -6.24 4.20
N TRP A 355 0.47 -5.09 4.10
CA TRP A 355 -0.75 -4.89 3.32
C TRP A 355 -0.66 -3.76 2.33
N VAL A 356 0.15 -2.74 2.61
CA VAL A 356 0.28 -1.56 1.76
C VAL A 356 1.72 -1.33 1.36
N ILE A 357 1.91 -0.76 0.17
CA ILE A 357 3.20 -0.33 -0.36
C ILE A 357 3.08 1.08 -0.92
N VAL A 358 4.20 1.78 -0.96
CA VAL A 358 4.33 3.06 -1.66
C VAL A 358 5.10 2.81 -2.95
N ASN A 359 4.50 3.20 -4.08
CA ASN A 359 5.17 3.08 -5.37
C ASN A 359 6.13 4.27 -5.62
N GLU A 360 6.85 4.23 -6.74
CA GLU A 360 7.81 5.28 -7.14
C GLU A 360 7.17 6.67 -7.28
N THR A 361 5.86 6.74 -7.55
CA THR A 361 5.09 8.00 -7.64
C THR A 361 4.58 8.50 -6.28
N ASN A 362 5.08 7.97 -5.17
CA ASN A 362 4.63 8.24 -3.80
C ASN A 362 3.15 7.94 -3.53
N ARG A 363 2.56 7.00 -4.27
CA ARG A 363 1.16 6.61 -4.09
C ARG A 363 1.05 5.33 -3.28
N VAL A 364 0.15 5.35 -2.30
CA VAL A 364 -0.15 4.24 -1.39
C VAL A 364 -1.14 3.29 -2.04
N HIS A 365 -0.78 2.02 -2.12
CA HIS A 365 -1.60 0.95 -2.69
C HIS A 365 -1.53 -0.30 -1.84
N PHE A 366 -2.41 -1.26 -2.09
CA PHE A 366 -2.22 -2.60 -1.54
C PHE A 366 -0.96 -3.26 -2.09
N ALA A 367 -0.22 -3.93 -1.21
CA ALA A 367 0.98 -4.71 -1.53
C ALA A 367 0.69 -5.83 -2.52
N HIS A 368 -0.50 -6.42 -2.44
CA HIS A 368 -0.92 -7.51 -3.28
C HIS A 368 -2.45 -7.54 -3.41
N TYR A 369 -2.97 -8.09 -4.51
CA TYR A 369 -4.41 -8.11 -4.77
C TYR A 369 -5.18 -8.93 -3.72
N THR A 370 -4.58 -9.97 -3.13
CA THR A 370 -5.18 -10.80 -2.08
C THR A 370 -5.42 -10.01 -0.79
N ALA A 371 -4.54 -9.07 -0.45
CA ALA A 371 -4.73 -8.18 0.69
C ALA A 371 -5.95 -7.26 0.45
N ARG A 372 -6.04 -6.68 -0.75
CA ARG A 372 -7.18 -5.85 -1.16
C ARG A 372 -8.50 -6.61 -1.01
N GLU A 373 -8.55 -7.86 -1.48
CA GLU A 373 -9.76 -8.67 -1.44
C GLU A 373 -10.14 -9.08 -0.02
N TYR A 374 -9.17 -9.46 0.81
CA TYR A 374 -9.39 -9.73 2.23
C TYR A 374 -10.07 -8.55 2.93
N PHE A 375 -9.52 -7.34 2.76
CA PHE A 375 -10.09 -6.14 3.36
C PHE A 375 -11.46 -5.80 2.76
N LYS A 376 -11.68 -5.96 1.46
CA LYS A 376 -13.01 -5.76 0.85
C LYS A 376 -14.11 -6.65 1.43
N ARG A 377 -13.79 -7.82 1.95
CA ARG A 377 -14.76 -8.75 2.58
C ARG A 377 -14.97 -8.47 4.06
N THR A 378 -13.90 -8.08 4.75
CA THR A 378 -13.89 -7.93 6.22
C THR A 378 -14.08 -6.50 6.68
N TRP A 379 -13.99 -5.49 5.80
CA TRP A 379 -14.01 -4.09 6.22
C TRP A 379 -15.32 -3.67 6.87
N THR A 380 -16.48 -4.25 6.50
CA THR A 380 -17.77 -3.85 7.08
C THR A 380 -17.87 -4.15 8.57
N SER A 381 -17.21 -5.22 9.05
CA SER A 381 -17.11 -5.51 10.48
C SER A 381 -16.03 -4.65 11.16
N TRP A 382 -15.02 -4.21 10.42
CA TRP A 382 -13.90 -3.43 10.93
C TRP A 382 -14.18 -1.93 11.02
N LEU A 383 -14.82 -1.35 9.99
CA LEU A 383 -15.01 0.07 9.76
C LEU A 383 -16.35 0.35 9.05
N PRO A 384 -17.50 0.09 9.69
CA PRO A 384 -18.82 0.19 9.06
C PRO A 384 -19.20 1.61 8.60
N SER A 385 -18.53 2.65 9.10
CA SER A 385 -18.75 4.06 8.76
C SER A 385 -17.68 4.66 7.84
N ALA A 386 -16.82 3.82 7.23
CA ALA A 386 -15.67 4.28 6.45
C ALA A 386 -16.00 5.34 5.39
N GLN A 387 -17.04 5.11 4.60
CA GLN A 387 -17.49 6.03 3.55
C GLN A 387 -17.97 7.36 4.13
N ALA A 388 -18.81 7.33 5.17
CA ALA A 388 -19.26 8.52 5.87
C ALA A 388 -18.08 9.29 6.47
N ASP A 389 -17.12 8.61 7.09
CA ASP A 389 -15.96 9.26 7.72
C ASP A 389 -15.02 9.91 6.69
N ILE A 390 -14.81 9.28 5.54
CA ILE A 390 -14.08 9.88 4.42
C ILE A 390 -14.83 11.11 3.89
N ALA A 391 -16.15 11.05 3.76
CA ALA A 391 -16.96 12.19 3.37
C ALA A 391 -16.82 13.34 4.39
N LYS A 392 -16.94 13.07 5.70
CA LYS A 392 -16.73 14.07 6.78
C LYS A 392 -15.37 14.75 6.64
N ILE A 393 -14.32 13.97 6.43
CA ILE A 393 -12.96 14.51 6.25
C ILE A 393 -12.89 15.39 5.01
N CYS A 394 -13.35 14.91 3.85
CA CYS A 394 -13.32 15.70 2.62
C CYS A 394 -14.09 17.02 2.76
N ILE A 395 -15.28 17.01 3.34
CA ILE A 395 -16.12 18.20 3.50
C ILE A 395 -15.51 19.17 4.50
N THR A 396 -14.99 18.67 5.62
CA THR A 396 -14.28 19.49 6.60
C THR A 396 -13.04 20.13 5.96
N TYR A 397 -12.29 19.37 5.17
CA TYR A 397 -11.14 19.87 4.43
C TYR A 397 -11.52 20.99 3.45
N LEU A 398 -12.58 20.80 2.66
CA LEU A 398 -13.11 21.85 1.76
C LEU A 398 -13.72 23.05 2.51
N SER A 399 -13.96 22.90 3.80
CA SER A 399 -14.53 23.93 4.67
C SER A 399 -13.50 24.73 5.45
N LEU A 400 -12.20 24.47 5.26
CA LEU A 400 -11.12 25.23 5.90
C LEU A 400 -11.12 26.72 5.47
N ASN A 401 -10.63 27.59 6.35
CA ASN A 401 -10.52 29.03 6.13
C ASN A 401 -9.63 29.38 4.93
N THR A 402 -8.71 28.49 4.53
CA THR A 402 -7.92 28.63 3.30
C THR A 402 -8.80 28.81 2.05
N PHE A 403 -10.04 28.30 2.08
CA PHE A 403 -11.00 28.39 0.96
C PHE A 403 -12.02 29.53 1.10
N GLU A 404 -11.97 30.35 2.17
CA GLU A 404 -12.89 31.48 2.36
C GLU A 404 -12.79 32.53 1.25
N SER A 405 -11.58 32.72 0.72
CA SER A 405 -11.29 33.60 -0.42
C SER A 405 -11.98 33.17 -1.73
N GLY A 406 -12.56 31.96 -1.78
CA GLY A 406 -13.26 31.45 -2.95
C GLY A 406 -12.31 31.08 -4.09
N LEU A 407 -12.69 31.42 -5.33
CA LEU A 407 -11.95 31.08 -6.55
C LEU A 407 -10.57 31.75 -6.58
N CYS A 408 -9.53 31.01 -6.97
CA CYS A 408 -8.26 31.64 -7.33
C CYS A 408 -8.43 32.41 -8.65
N SER A 409 -8.11 33.70 -8.63
CA SER A 409 -8.20 34.59 -9.80
C SER A 409 -7.10 34.35 -10.83
N THR A 410 -5.95 33.82 -10.40
CA THR A 410 -4.79 33.53 -11.25
C THR A 410 -4.45 32.04 -11.25
N GLY A 411 -3.90 31.56 -12.37
CA GLY A 411 -3.39 30.18 -12.45
C GLY A 411 -2.27 29.92 -11.43
N THR A 412 -1.42 30.91 -11.16
CA THR A 412 -0.36 30.84 -10.15
C THR A 412 -0.93 30.72 -8.73
N GLY A 413 -1.96 31.49 -8.40
CA GLY A 413 -2.66 31.37 -7.11
C GLY A 413 -3.31 30.00 -6.93
N PHE A 414 -3.89 29.45 -8.01
CA PHE A 414 -4.46 28.11 -7.99
C PHE A 414 -3.39 27.02 -7.80
N GLN A 415 -2.26 27.11 -8.53
CA GLN A 415 -1.14 26.18 -8.35
C GLN A 415 -0.54 26.23 -6.94
N ASN A 416 -0.40 27.43 -6.37
CA ASN A 416 0.06 27.57 -4.99
C ASN A 416 -0.91 26.91 -4.01
N ARG A 417 -2.23 27.07 -4.22
CA ARG A 417 -3.24 26.38 -3.41
C ARG A 417 -3.15 24.87 -3.55
N LEU A 418 -2.93 24.32 -4.76
CA LEU A 418 -2.74 22.88 -4.96
C LEU A 418 -1.51 22.33 -4.22
N ARG A 419 -0.42 23.11 -4.17
CA ARG A 419 0.80 22.72 -3.43
C ARG A 419 0.58 22.74 -1.92
N LEU A 420 -0.10 23.77 -1.39
CA LEU A 420 -0.39 23.91 0.04
C LEU A 420 -1.51 22.99 0.52
N CYS A 421 -2.36 22.52 -0.40
CA CYS A 421 -3.49 21.66 -0.09
C CYS A 421 -3.51 20.39 -0.96
N PRO A 422 -2.60 19.41 -0.74
CA PRO A 422 -2.52 18.16 -1.49
C PRO A 422 -3.86 17.41 -1.64
N LEU A 423 -4.65 17.30 -0.58
CA LEU A 423 -5.94 16.57 -0.62
C LEU A 423 -7.04 17.31 -1.39
N TYR A 424 -6.85 18.59 -1.74
CA TYR A 424 -7.90 19.48 -2.23
C TYR A 424 -8.64 18.94 -3.46
N VAL A 425 -7.90 18.47 -4.47
CA VAL A 425 -8.50 17.95 -5.72
C VAL A 425 -9.26 16.67 -5.46
N TYR A 426 -8.69 15.75 -4.67
CA TYR A 426 -9.37 14.51 -4.30
C TYR A 426 -10.68 14.84 -3.57
N ALA A 427 -10.60 15.67 -2.52
CA ALA A 427 -11.75 16.05 -1.72
C ALA A 427 -12.84 16.68 -2.60
N ALA A 428 -12.50 17.66 -3.43
CA ALA A 428 -13.45 18.35 -4.32
C ALA A 428 -14.16 17.41 -5.30
N ARG A 429 -13.43 16.43 -5.86
CA ARG A 429 -13.98 15.50 -6.86
C ARG A 429 -14.75 14.32 -6.26
N HIS A 430 -14.50 13.96 -5.00
CA HIS A 430 -14.96 12.66 -4.48
C HIS A 430 -15.77 12.73 -3.19
N TRP A 431 -15.82 13.86 -2.48
CA TRP A 431 -16.59 13.98 -1.22
C TRP A 431 -18.04 13.51 -1.38
N GLY A 432 -18.70 13.90 -2.47
CA GLY A 432 -20.10 13.58 -2.70
C GLY A 432 -20.34 12.13 -3.09
N HIS A 433 -19.39 11.48 -3.75
CA HIS A 433 -19.47 10.03 -4.00
C HIS A 433 -19.38 9.23 -2.70
N HIS A 434 -18.51 9.64 -1.76
CA HIS A 434 -18.42 9.02 -0.44
C HIS A 434 -19.70 9.25 0.37
N ALA A 435 -20.25 10.48 0.34
CA ALA A 435 -21.51 10.81 1.00
C ALA A 435 -22.72 10.08 0.39
N HIS A 436 -22.71 9.81 -0.92
CA HIS A 436 -23.76 9.05 -1.59
C HIS A 436 -23.73 7.57 -1.20
N ALA A 437 -22.54 7.02 -0.95
CA ALA A 437 -22.39 5.65 -0.47
C ALA A 437 -22.81 5.47 1.00
N ASP A 438 -22.58 6.47 1.85
CA ASP A 438 -23.06 6.50 3.23
C ASP A 438 -23.20 7.95 3.72
N SER A 439 -24.44 8.39 3.90
CA SER A 439 -24.76 9.77 4.31
C SER A 439 -24.85 9.94 5.83
N ARG A 440 -24.72 8.87 6.62
CA ARG A 440 -25.01 8.93 8.07
C ARG A 440 -24.05 9.86 8.81
N GLY A 441 -24.61 10.91 9.40
CA GLY A 441 -23.87 11.87 10.23
C GLY A 441 -22.95 12.80 9.43
N VAL A 442 -23.14 12.92 8.11
CA VAL A 442 -22.50 13.96 7.28
C VAL A 442 -23.44 15.10 6.91
N GLU A 443 -24.73 14.96 7.23
CA GLU A 443 -25.77 15.80 6.66
C GLU A 443 -25.56 17.28 7.00
N GLU A 444 -25.40 17.60 8.29
CA GLU A 444 -25.18 18.97 8.77
C GLU A 444 -23.90 19.59 8.19
N LEU A 445 -22.82 18.81 8.09
CA LEU A 445 -21.53 19.27 7.55
C LEU A 445 -21.65 19.63 6.07
N ILE A 446 -22.30 18.77 5.27
CA ILE A 446 -22.60 19.04 3.85
C ILE A 446 -23.42 20.32 3.77
N MET A 447 -24.47 20.44 4.58
CA MET A 447 -25.36 21.60 4.53
C MET A 447 -24.64 22.91 4.85
N ASN A 448 -23.78 22.93 5.86
CA ASN A 448 -22.98 24.10 6.21
C ASN A 448 -21.97 24.46 5.10
N PHE A 449 -21.31 23.46 4.52
CA PHE A 449 -20.41 23.67 3.37
C PHE A 449 -21.15 24.28 2.18
N LEU A 450 -22.32 23.72 1.82
CA LEU A 450 -23.10 24.15 0.67
C LEU A 450 -23.74 25.54 0.81
N GLN A 451 -23.84 26.07 2.04
CA GLN A 451 -24.30 27.44 2.30
C GLN A 451 -23.25 28.49 1.95
N SER A 452 -21.96 28.13 1.96
CA SER A 452 -20.88 29.05 1.62
C SER A 452 -20.67 29.10 0.10
N ASN A 453 -21.13 30.18 -0.53
CA ASN A 453 -20.92 30.41 -1.97
C ASN A 453 -19.44 30.49 -2.35
N THR A 454 -18.57 30.97 -1.46
CA THR A 454 -17.12 31.07 -1.73
C THR A 454 -16.47 29.70 -1.69
N LYS A 455 -16.71 28.90 -0.64
CA LYS A 455 -16.13 27.55 -0.48
C LYS A 455 -16.62 26.58 -1.56
N THR A 456 -17.92 26.64 -1.90
CA THR A 456 -18.48 25.85 -3.02
C THR A 456 -17.88 26.24 -4.37
N ALA A 457 -17.71 27.54 -4.63
CA ALA A 457 -17.03 28.00 -5.84
C ALA A 457 -15.57 27.53 -5.89
N ALA A 458 -14.82 27.64 -4.79
CA ALA A 458 -13.46 27.11 -4.70
C ALA A 458 -13.43 25.61 -5.05
N ALA A 459 -14.23 24.78 -4.37
CA ALA A 459 -14.30 23.35 -4.64
C ALA A 459 -14.62 23.04 -6.12
N SER A 460 -15.53 23.80 -6.73
CA SER A 460 -15.87 23.61 -8.15
C SER A 460 -14.69 23.87 -9.11
N GLN A 461 -13.78 24.80 -8.77
CA GLN A 461 -12.55 25.04 -9.53
C GLN A 461 -11.63 23.82 -9.53
N ALA A 462 -11.49 23.16 -8.37
CA ALA A 462 -10.67 21.96 -8.25
C ALA A 462 -11.33 20.71 -8.87
N MET A 463 -12.65 20.62 -8.81
CA MET A 463 -13.41 19.53 -9.42
C MET A 463 -13.16 19.45 -10.93
N LEU A 464 -13.12 20.60 -11.60
CA LEU A 464 -12.97 20.69 -13.06
C LEU A 464 -11.55 20.89 -13.58
N ALA A 465 -10.57 21.16 -12.72
CA ALA A 465 -9.20 21.32 -13.16
C ALA A 465 -8.75 20.03 -13.89
N PRO A 466 -8.20 20.07 -15.12
CA PRO A 466 -7.60 18.90 -15.76
C PRO A 466 -6.44 18.36 -14.93
N GLU A 467 -6.17 17.06 -15.03
CA GLU A 467 -5.03 16.43 -14.32
C GLU A 467 -3.67 17.00 -14.76
N THR A 468 -3.60 17.55 -15.98
CA THR A 468 -2.44 18.24 -16.56
C THR A 468 -2.69 19.74 -16.62
N CYS A 469 -2.31 20.50 -15.59
CA CYS A 469 -2.55 21.96 -15.57
C CYS A 469 -1.31 22.77 -15.92
N LEU A 470 -1.16 23.10 -17.21
CA LEU A 470 -0.35 24.23 -17.72
C LEU A 470 -1.07 24.88 -18.91
N SER A 471 -1.94 25.86 -18.67
CA SER A 471 -2.17 27.02 -19.57
C SER A 471 -3.23 27.97 -19.01
N SER A 472 -3.00 29.26 -19.26
CA SER A 472 -3.59 30.44 -18.65
C SER A 472 -4.96 30.86 -19.20
N SER A 473 -5.78 29.93 -19.69
CA SER A 473 -7.07 30.27 -20.28
C SER A 473 -8.13 29.18 -20.08
N GLN A 474 -8.31 28.72 -18.84
CA GLN A 474 -9.32 27.70 -18.56
C GLN A 474 -10.68 28.28 -18.14
N PRO A 475 -11.79 27.68 -18.61
CA PRO A 475 -13.16 28.04 -18.24
C PRO A 475 -13.42 27.74 -16.75
N VAL A 476 -13.06 28.67 -15.86
CA VAL A 476 -13.40 28.57 -14.43
C VAL A 476 -14.91 28.64 -14.28
N LEU A 477 -15.53 27.59 -13.72
CA LEU A 477 -16.93 27.69 -13.33
C LEU A 477 -17.12 28.77 -12.27
N ARG A 478 -17.84 29.83 -12.61
CA ARG A 478 -18.30 30.81 -11.62
C ARG A 478 -19.77 30.51 -11.30
N ARG A 479 -20.23 30.83 -10.09
CA ARG A 479 -21.63 30.66 -9.65
C ARG A 479 -22.15 29.22 -9.53
N VAL A 480 -21.29 28.22 -9.36
CA VAL A 480 -21.74 26.89 -8.92
C VAL A 480 -22.30 27.02 -7.50
N ARG A 481 -23.57 26.62 -7.31
CA ARG A 481 -24.22 26.61 -6.00
C ARG A 481 -24.37 25.17 -5.51
N GLY A 482 -24.70 25.01 -4.23
CA GLY A 482 -24.85 23.67 -3.64
C GLY A 482 -25.85 22.78 -4.35
N VAL A 483 -26.91 23.32 -4.96
CA VAL A 483 -27.87 22.55 -5.77
C VAL A 483 -27.21 21.85 -6.97
N HIS A 484 -26.25 22.49 -7.63
CA HIS A 484 -25.52 21.88 -8.75
C HIS A 484 -24.63 20.74 -8.28
N LEU A 485 -23.94 20.91 -7.13
CA LEU A 485 -23.09 19.88 -6.56
C LEU A 485 -23.90 18.68 -6.07
N LEU A 486 -25.03 18.92 -5.40
CA LEU A 486 -25.94 17.85 -4.97
C LEU A 486 -26.46 17.06 -6.17
N ALA A 487 -26.86 17.75 -7.24
CA ALA A 487 -27.31 17.13 -8.47
C ALA A 487 -26.21 16.33 -9.17
N TYR A 488 -24.98 16.87 -9.22
CA TYR A 488 -23.81 16.20 -9.79
C TYR A 488 -23.43 14.91 -9.04
N PHE A 489 -23.62 14.87 -7.71
CA PHE A 489 -23.31 13.68 -6.90
C PHE A 489 -24.52 12.77 -6.63
N GLY A 490 -25.71 13.12 -7.13
CA GLY A 490 -26.93 12.32 -6.92
C GLY A 490 -27.41 12.29 -5.46
N LEU A 491 -27.11 13.32 -4.67
CA LEU A 491 -27.45 13.40 -3.24
C LEU A 491 -28.91 13.90 -3.06
N ARG A 492 -29.88 13.08 -3.48
CA ARG A 492 -31.32 13.43 -3.52
C ARG A 492 -31.84 13.81 -2.13
N ASP A 493 -31.58 12.99 -1.13
CA ASP A 493 -32.14 13.19 0.21
C ASP A 493 -31.63 14.49 0.84
N MET A 494 -30.37 14.84 0.58
CA MET A 494 -29.78 16.12 0.98
C MET A 494 -30.44 17.32 0.31
N LEU A 495 -30.85 17.18 -0.95
CA LEU A 495 -31.62 18.21 -1.65
C LEU A 495 -33.04 18.33 -1.06
N ALA A 496 -33.64 17.22 -0.64
CA ALA A 496 -34.97 17.18 -0.03
C ALA A 496 -35.00 17.78 1.39
N LEU A 497 -33.91 17.63 2.16
CA LEU A 497 -33.78 18.16 3.53
C LEU A 497 -33.80 19.70 3.62
N ARG A 498 -33.77 20.43 2.50
CA ARG A 498 -33.78 21.90 2.50
C ARG A 498 -34.89 22.49 1.64
N GLY A 499 -35.32 23.69 2.04
CA GLY A 499 -36.00 24.68 1.18
C GLY A 499 -35.19 25.19 -0.03
N MET A 500 -34.25 24.40 -0.58
CA MET A 500 -33.61 24.66 -1.89
C MET A 500 -34.59 24.50 -3.07
N ARG A 501 -35.87 24.17 -2.82
CA ARG A 501 -36.95 24.22 -3.80
C ARG A 501 -36.98 25.54 -4.59
N GLN A 502 -36.62 26.66 -3.95
CA GLN A 502 -36.60 27.99 -4.57
C GLN A 502 -35.40 28.24 -5.51
N ALA A 503 -34.42 27.33 -5.57
CA ALA A 503 -33.18 27.48 -6.34
C ALA A 503 -32.99 26.39 -7.42
N ARG A 504 -34.05 25.63 -7.74
CA ARG A 504 -34.00 24.46 -8.64
C ARG A 504 -33.60 24.78 -10.09
N ASP A 505 -33.95 25.98 -10.56
CA ASP A 505 -33.63 26.48 -11.91
C ASP A 505 -32.49 27.50 -11.90
N VAL A 506 -31.72 27.58 -10.81
CA VAL A 506 -30.51 28.40 -10.78
C VAL A 506 -29.55 27.89 -11.85
N LYS A 507 -28.88 28.85 -12.47
CA LYS A 507 -27.93 28.64 -13.55
C LYS A 507 -26.51 28.90 -13.07
N ASP A 508 -25.59 28.02 -13.42
CA ASP A 508 -24.15 28.30 -13.30
C ASP A 508 -23.67 29.28 -14.40
N THR A 509 -22.36 29.52 -14.50
CA THR A 509 -21.80 30.39 -15.54
C THR A 509 -22.13 30.00 -16.96
N TYR A 510 -22.36 28.71 -17.24
CA TYR A 510 -22.67 28.22 -18.58
C TYR A 510 -24.17 28.01 -18.77
N ARG A 511 -24.99 28.63 -17.94
CA ARG A 511 -26.45 28.48 -17.94
C ARG A 511 -26.96 27.07 -17.60
N ARG A 512 -26.12 26.21 -17.01
CA ARG A 512 -26.50 24.84 -16.64
C ARG A 512 -27.23 24.81 -15.32
N THR A 513 -28.28 23.99 -15.26
CA THR A 513 -29.14 23.82 -14.08
C THR A 513 -28.83 22.53 -13.34
N ALA A 514 -29.43 22.35 -12.16
CA ALA A 514 -29.35 21.09 -11.42
C ALA A 514 -29.80 19.88 -12.27
N LEU A 515 -30.89 20.03 -13.03
CA LEU A 515 -31.40 18.98 -13.91
C LEU A 515 -30.37 18.59 -14.99
N TRP A 516 -29.67 19.58 -15.56
CA TRP A 516 -28.59 19.34 -16.51
C TRP A 516 -27.47 18.46 -15.91
N TYR A 517 -27.04 18.75 -14.68
CA TYR A 517 -25.98 17.98 -14.02
C TYR A 517 -26.43 16.56 -13.65
N ALA A 518 -27.64 16.42 -13.11
CA ALA A 518 -28.19 15.11 -12.77
C ALA A 518 -28.36 14.23 -14.02
N ALA A 519 -28.76 14.85 -15.14
CA ALA A 519 -28.92 14.16 -16.41
C ALA A 519 -27.59 13.76 -17.05
N ASP A 520 -26.57 14.62 -16.99
CA ASP A 520 -25.21 14.30 -17.45
C ASP A 520 -24.60 13.12 -16.68
N GLN A 521 -24.85 13.04 -15.37
CA GLN A 521 -24.33 11.98 -14.50
C GLN A 521 -25.22 10.73 -14.40
N GLY A 522 -26.40 10.74 -15.02
CA GLY A 522 -27.30 9.58 -15.02
C GLY A 522 -28.01 9.32 -13.69
N HIS A 523 -28.19 10.34 -12.85
CA HIS A 523 -28.79 10.19 -11.52
C HIS A 523 -30.32 10.19 -11.58
N GLU A 524 -30.91 9.04 -11.95
CA GLU A 524 -32.36 8.84 -12.14
C GLU A 524 -33.21 9.39 -10.99
N ALA A 525 -32.96 8.95 -9.75
CA ALA A 525 -33.75 9.40 -8.59
C ALA A 525 -33.64 10.91 -8.32
N MET A 526 -32.51 11.53 -8.69
CA MET A 526 -32.35 12.97 -8.62
C MET A 526 -33.12 13.69 -9.73
N VAL A 527 -33.08 13.14 -10.96
CA VAL A 527 -33.82 13.68 -12.11
C VAL A 527 -35.33 13.63 -11.83
N GLU A 528 -35.85 12.48 -11.41
CA GLU A 528 -37.26 12.32 -11.04
C GLU A 528 -37.68 13.34 -9.98
N PHE A 529 -36.92 13.46 -8.90
CA PHE A 529 -37.19 14.44 -7.84
C PHE A 529 -37.16 15.90 -8.32
N LEU A 530 -36.21 16.26 -9.19
CA LEU A 530 -36.15 17.61 -9.78
C LEU A 530 -37.33 17.89 -10.71
N LEU A 531 -37.83 16.88 -11.44
CA LEU A 531 -38.99 17.00 -12.31
C LEU A 531 -40.30 17.13 -11.50
N GLU A 532 -40.46 16.35 -10.42
CA GLU A 532 -41.57 16.48 -9.47
C GLU A 532 -41.65 17.88 -8.85
N LEU A 533 -40.49 18.52 -8.66
CA LEU A 533 -40.45 19.90 -8.19
C LEU A 533 -40.90 20.91 -9.25
N GLY A 534 -41.10 20.54 -10.52
CA GLY A 534 -41.50 21.46 -11.58
C GLY A 534 -40.35 22.34 -12.07
N THR A 535 -39.18 21.74 -12.29
CA THR A 535 -38.05 22.38 -12.98
C THR A 535 -38.34 22.56 -14.47
N TYR A 536 -37.73 23.57 -15.09
CA TYR A 536 -37.84 23.76 -16.53
C TYR A 536 -36.95 22.75 -17.27
N VAL A 537 -37.59 21.80 -17.95
CA VAL A 537 -36.93 20.65 -18.61
C VAL A 537 -36.02 21.06 -19.77
N ASN A 538 -36.43 22.10 -20.52
CA ASN A 538 -35.81 22.50 -21.79
C ASN A 538 -34.81 23.66 -21.66
N ILE A 539 -34.25 23.89 -20.46
CA ILE A 539 -33.20 24.91 -20.31
C ILE A 539 -31.94 24.47 -21.07
N GLN A 540 -31.51 25.32 -21.99
CA GLN A 540 -30.25 25.19 -22.71
C GLN A 540 -29.09 25.88 -21.98
N ASP A 541 -27.93 25.22 -22.00
CA ASP A 541 -26.65 25.81 -21.65
C ASP A 541 -26.16 26.80 -22.73
N ASP A 542 -25.03 27.48 -22.52
CA ASP A 542 -24.47 28.45 -23.49
C ASP A 542 -24.16 27.85 -24.87
N LEU A 543 -24.02 26.52 -24.95
CA LEU A 543 -23.78 25.79 -26.19
C LEU A 543 -25.07 25.25 -26.81
N GLY A 544 -26.24 25.57 -26.25
CA GLY A 544 -27.52 25.05 -26.71
C GLY A 544 -27.86 23.66 -26.17
N TRP A 545 -27.06 23.10 -25.26
CA TRP A 545 -27.27 21.73 -24.78
C TRP A 545 -28.35 21.67 -23.71
N THR A 546 -29.34 20.80 -23.90
CA THR A 546 -30.37 20.48 -22.92
C THR A 546 -29.95 19.31 -22.01
N ALA A 547 -30.70 19.09 -20.93
CA ALA A 547 -30.54 17.90 -20.08
C ALA A 547 -30.74 16.60 -20.88
N LEU A 548 -31.68 16.58 -21.83
CA LEU A 548 -31.96 15.44 -22.70
C LEU A 548 -30.74 15.09 -23.58
N MET A 549 -30.13 16.09 -24.22
CA MET A 549 -28.91 15.88 -25.04
C MET A 549 -27.76 15.30 -24.22
N ARG A 550 -27.59 15.73 -22.97
CA ARG A 550 -26.54 15.20 -22.09
C ARG A 550 -26.80 13.76 -21.69
N ALA A 551 -28.04 13.45 -21.29
CA ALA A 551 -28.43 12.08 -20.97
C ALA A 551 -28.26 11.14 -22.18
N ALA A 552 -28.70 11.58 -23.37
CA ALA A 552 -28.58 10.82 -24.61
C ALA A 552 -27.12 10.58 -25.00
N ARG A 553 -26.28 11.62 -25.01
CA ARG A 553 -24.85 11.52 -25.31
C ARG A 553 -24.12 10.52 -24.42
N ASN A 554 -24.47 10.49 -23.13
CA ASN A 554 -23.80 9.63 -22.15
C ASN A 554 -24.46 8.24 -22.02
N GLY A 555 -25.53 7.97 -22.78
CA GLY A 555 -26.19 6.65 -22.81
C GLY A 555 -27.13 6.37 -21.63
N HIS A 556 -27.58 7.40 -20.90
CA HIS A 556 -28.43 7.25 -19.71
C HIS A 556 -29.91 7.06 -20.09
N LYS A 557 -30.24 5.86 -20.56
CA LYS A 557 -31.55 5.52 -21.15
C LYS A 557 -32.74 5.82 -20.24
N GLU A 558 -32.65 5.49 -18.96
CA GLU A 558 -33.70 5.67 -17.97
C GLU A 558 -33.96 7.17 -17.73
N VAL A 559 -32.89 7.97 -17.64
CA VAL A 559 -32.98 9.43 -17.56
C VAL A 559 -33.60 10.02 -18.82
N VAL A 560 -33.22 9.54 -20.01
CA VAL A 560 -33.84 9.97 -21.28
C VAL A 560 -35.36 9.74 -21.23
N GLN A 561 -35.80 8.56 -20.78
CA GLN A 561 -37.23 8.26 -20.66
C GLN A 561 -37.95 9.18 -19.67
N LEU A 562 -37.34 9.48 -18.52
CA LEU A 562 -37.90 10.41 -17.54
C LEU A 562 -38.07 11.82 -18.13
N LEU A 563 -37.04 12.32 -18.81
CA LEU A 563 -37.06 13.65 -19.43
C LEU A 563 -38.10 13.73 -20.55
N LEU A 564 -38.22 12.72 -21.42
CA LEU A 564 -39.24 12.66 -22.48
C LEU A 564 -40.66 12.64 -21.89
N LYS A 565 -40.91 11.86 -20.84
CA LYS A 565 -42.20 11.84 -20.13
C LYS A 565 -42.55 13.20 -19.53
N ALA A 566 -41.54 13.99 -19.16
CA ALA A 566 -41.70 15.35 -18.64
C ALA A 566 -41.79 16.44 -19.73
N GLY A 567 -41.89 16.06 -21.01
CA GLY A 567 -42.03 17.01 -22.11
C GLY A 567 -40.72 17.65 -22.56
N ALA A 568 -39.60 16.91 -22.44
CA ALA A 568 -38.34 17.35 -23.04
C ALA A 568 -38.47 17.50 -24.56
N ASP A 569 -37.99 18.62 -25.08
CA ASP A 569 -37.99 18.94 -26.51
C ASP A 569 -36.91 18.13 -27.23
N THR A 570 -37.35 17.21 -28.09
CA THR A 570 -36.47 16.36 -28.91
C THR A 570 -35.86 17.12 -30.08
N ASP A 571 -36.50 18.21 -30.51
CA ASP A 571 -36.12 19.00 -31.68
C ASP A 571 -35.24 20.20 -31.30
N ALA A 572 -34.98 20.42 -30.01
CA ALA A 572 -34.01 21.39 -29.55
C ALA A 572 -32.65 21.12 -30.20
N GLN A 573 -31.99 22.17 -30.68
CA GLN A 573 -30.71 22.09 -31.40
C GLN A 573 -29.58 22.74 -30.60
N ASP A 574 -28.40 22.14 -30.67
CA ASP A 574 -27.19 22.77 -30.14
C ASP A 574 -26.74 23.95 -31.02
N ASN A 575 -26.00 24.89 -30.42
CA ASN A 575 -25.57 26.11 -31.10
C ASN A 575 -24.38 25.89 -32.05
N ARG A 576 -23.74 24.71 -32.03
CA ARG A 576 -22.50 24.45 -32.77
C ARG A 576 -22.76 23.83 -34.13
N ASP A 577 -23.48 22.72 -34.13
CA ASP A 577 -23.65 21.86 -35.29
C ASP A 577 -25.14 21.69 -35.64
N GLY A 578 -26.05 22.30 -34.87
CA GLY A 578 -27.50 22.13 -35.03
C GLY A 578 -27.98 20.73 -34.64
N ARG A 579 -27.22 20.03 -33.78
CA ARG A 579 -27.52 18.63 -33.42
C ARG A 579 -28.66 18.55 -32.41
N THR A 580 -29.54 17.58 -32.62
CA THR A 580 -30.61 17.18 -31.71
C THR A 580 -30.14 16.13 -30.71
N ALA A 581 -30.99 15.79 -29.73
CA ALA A 581 -30.69 14.71 -28.78
C ALA A 581 -30.80 13.31 -29.40
N LEU A 582 -31.58 13.17 -30.47
CA LEU A 582 -31.68 12.02 -31.37
C LEU A 582 -30.68 12.19 -32.51
#